data_AF-A0A257Q1A8-F1
#
_entry.id   AF-A0A257Q1A8-F1
#
_cell.length_a   1.000
_cell.length_b   1.000
_cell.length_c   1.000
_cell.angle_alpha   90.00
_cell.angle_beta   90.00
_cell.angle_gamma   90.00
#
_symmetry.space_group_name_H-M   'P 1'
#
loop_
_entity.id
_entity.type
_entity.pdbx_description
1 polymer ?
#
loop_
_entity_poly.entity_id
_entity_poly.type
_entity_poly.pdbx_seq_one_letter_code
_entity_poly.pdbx_strand_id
1 'polypeptide(L)'
;MPEITLLTRDGAHLEFACAQDENILDAAAAAGLFLPSMCREGSCGLCHAYVAEGAYEMGSFSKDALSDADQAGVLLCRCEPRSDLTVQLPYPQADIQRHEIISREAVIENLAPAGAGAMAVTLRYTPHESF
;
A
#
# COMPACT_ATOMS: atom_id res chain seq x y z
N MET A 1 14.33 2.64 7.92
CA MET A 1 12.91 2.48 7.60
C MET A 1 12.39 3.88 7.32
N PRO A 2 12.26 4.26 6.05
CA PRO A 2 11.73 5.56 5.65
C PRO A 2 10.37 5.89 6.27
N GLU A 3 10.15 7.17 6.54
CA GLU A 3 8.85 7.74 6.87
C GLU A 3 8.21 8.34 5.60
N ILE A 4 6.93 8.03 5.38
CA ILE A 4 6.16 8.49 4.22
C ILE A 4 5.08 9.45 4.69
N THR A 5 5.08 10.66 4.14
CA THR A 5 4.05 11.67 4.36
C THR A 5 3.20 11.81 3.10
N LEU A 6 1.90 11.49 3.18
CA LEU A 6 0.93 11.73 2.12
C LEU A 6 0.22 13.06 2.35
N LEU A 7 0.28 13.94 1.35
CA LEU A 7 -0.43 15.21 1.28
C LEU A 7 -1.64 15.05 0.38
N THR A 8 -2.84 15.09 0.94
CA THR A 8 -4.08 14.99 0.16
C THR A 8 -4.43 16.32 -0.52
N ARG A 9 -5.27 16.28 -1.56
CA ARG A 9 -5.71 17.50 -2.27
C ARG A 9 -6.43 18.50 -1.35
N ASP A 10 -7.13 18.01 -0.33
CA ASP A 10 -7.82 18.82 0.68
C ASP A 10 -6.91 19.27 1.85
N GLY A 11 -5.61 19.01 1.77
CA GLY A 11 -4.61 19.49 2.74
C GLY A 11 -4.50 18.64 4.01
N ALA A 12 -5.00 17.42 4.01
CA ALA A 12 -4.75 16.47 5.09
C ALA A 12 -3.37 15.82 4.94
N HIS A 13 -2.76 15.50 6.07
CA HIS A 13 -1.45 14.87 6.17
C HIS A 13 -1.62 13.49 6.80
N LEU A 14 -1.07 12.46 6.17
CA LEU A 14 -1.08 11.09 6.68
C LEU A 14 0.34 10.56 6.68
N GLU A 15 0.72 9.90 7.76
CA GLU A 15 2.10 9.44 7.98
C GLU A 15 2.12 7.95 8.30
N PHE A 16 3.09 7.24 7.73
CA PHE A 16 3.36 5.84 8.02
C PHE A 16 4.79 5.47 7.68
N ALA A 17 5.28 4.40 8.31
CA ALA A 17 6.57 3.82 7.98
C ALA A 17 6.46 2.91 6.75
N CYS A 18 7.51 2.91 5.92
CA CYS A 18 7.62 2.04 4.75
C CYS A 18 9.02 1.40 4.73
N ALA A 19 9.10 0.10 4.45
CA ALA A 19 10.40 -0.55 4.26
C ALA A 19 11.01 -0.14 2.90
N GLN A 20 12.34 -0.22 2.77
CA GLN A 20 13.01 0.15 1.51
C GLN A 20 12.74 -0.86 0.38
N ASP A 21 12.37 -2.08 0.72
CA ASP A 21 12.00 -3.18 -0.19
C ASP A 21 10.49 -3.32 -0.37
N GLU A 22 9.71 -2.34 0.13
CA GLU A 22 8.27 -2.31 0.06
C GLU A 22 7.81 -1.10 -0.76
N ASN A 23 6.74 -1.27 -1.53
CA ASN A 23 6.16 -0.13 -2.24
C ASN A 23 5.20 0.65 -1.34
N ILE A 24 5.05 1.94 -1.63
CA ILE A 24 4.24 2.87 -0.84
C ILE A 24 2.79 2.38 -0.70
N LEU A 25 2.21 1.74 -1.73
CA LEU A 25 0.82 1.26 -1.67
C LEU A 25 0.63 0.12 -0.67
N ASP A 26 1.58 -0.82 -0.59
CA ASP A 26 1.55 -1.92 0.37
C ASP A 26 1.80 -1.42 1.80
N ALA A 27 2.79 -0.53 1.99
CA ALA A 27 3.06 0.07 3.30
C ALA A 27 1.88 0.90 3.83
N ALA A 28 1.23 1.68 2.97
CA ALA A 28 0.01 2.41 3.34
C ALA A 28 -1.09 1.45 3.78
N ALA A 29 -1.29 0.36 3.02
CA ALA A 29 -2.28 -0.65 3.38
C ALA A 29 -1.94 -1.30 4.74
N ALA A 30 -0.68 -1.65 5.00
CA ALA A 30 -0.23 -2.20 6.28
C ALA A 30 -0.47 -1.23 7.46
N ALA A 31 -0.41 0.07 7.21
CA ALA A 31 -0.78 1.13 8.16
C ALA A 31 -2.30 1.36 8.28
N GLY A 32 -3.14 0.58 7.59
CA GLY A 32 -4.59 0.71 7.58
C GLY A 32 -5.13 1.79 6.64
N LEU A 33 -4.29 2.33 5.76
CA LEU A 33 -4.62 3.36 4.76
C LEU A 33 -4.75 2.73 3.37
N PHE A 34 -5.97 2.47 2.94
CA PHE A 34 -6.25 1.87 1.64
C PHE A 34 -6.43 2.98 0.61
N LEU A 35 -5.39 3.20 -0.19
CA LEU A 35 -5.38 4.19 -1.26
C LEU A 35 -6.06 3.66 -2.53
N PRO A 36 -6.74 4.52 -3.32
CA PRO A 36 -7.29 4.18 -4.62
C PRO A 36 -6.30 3.42 -5.52
N SER A 37 -6.62 2.17 -5.82
CA SER A 37 -5.81 1.29 -6.67
C SER A 37 -6.64 0.12 -7.20
N MET A 38 -6.17 -0.53 -8.27
CA MET A 38 -6.87 -1.69 -8.87
C MET A 38 -5.92 -2.83 -9.22
N CYS A 39 -4.98 -2.60 -10.16
CA CYS A 39 -4.15 -3.68 -10.70
C CYS A 39 -2.99 -4.09 -9.77
N ARG A 40 -2.47 -3.15 -8.96
CA ARG A 40 -1.27 -3.32 -8.12
C ARG A 40 -0.04 -3.87 -8.85
N GLU A 41 0.04 -3.73 -10.18
CA GLU A 41 1.14 -4.21 -11.04
C GLU A 41 1.67 -3.11 -11.99
N GLY A 42 1.16 -1.88 -11.90
CA GLY A 42 1.63 -0.76 -12.73
C GLY A 42 1.00 -0.66 -14.12
N SER A 43 -0.19 -1.24 -14.32
CA SER A 43 -0.90 -1.27 -15.62
C SER A 43 -2.12 -0.35 -15.71
N CYS A 44 -2.78 -0.01 -14.59
CA CYS A 44 -4.05 0.74 -14.61
C CYS A 44 -3.97 2.26 -14.36
N GLY A 45 -2.86 2.78 -13.83
CA GLY A 45 -2.70 4.21 -13.52
C GLY A 45 -3.49 4.78 -12.33
N LEU A 46 -4.40 4.02 -11.70
CA LEU A 46 -5.26 4.54 -10.62
C LEU A 46 -4.51 5.02 -9.38
N CYS A 47 -3.37 4.41 -9.06
CA CYS A 47 -2.53 4.80 -7.92
C CYS A 47 -1.50 5.88 -8.31
N HIS A 48 -1.83 6.74 -9.27
CA HIS A 48 -0.97 7.83 -9.71
C HIS A 48 -0.89 8.95 -8.67
N ALA A 49 0.32 9.46 -8.45
CA ALA A 49 0.62 10.52 -7.49
C ALA A 49 1.89 11.28 -7.92
N TYR A 50 2.31 12.27 -7.13
CA TYR A 50 3.54 13.03 -7.35
C TYR A 50 4.41 13.00 -6.09
N VAL A 51 5.72 12.83 -6.24
CA VAL A 51 6.66 12.97 -5.11
C VAL A 51 7.12 14.43 -5.03
N ALA A 52 6.83 15.08 -3.91
CA ALA A 52 7.23 16.46 -3.65
C ALA A 52 8.66 16.55 -3.09
N GLU A 53 9.05 15.58 -2.26
CA GLU A 53 10.38 15.54 -1.63
C GLU A 53 10.84 14.09 -1.38
N GLY A 54 12.15 13.89 -1.45
CA GLY A 54 12.81 12.62 -1.14
C GLY A 54 13.23 11.80 -2.36
N ALA A 55 13.96 10.73 -2.09
CA ALA A 55 14.50 9.82 -3.10
C ALA A 55 13.72 8.50 -3.12
N TYR A 56 13.41 8.02 -4.32
CA TYR A 56 12.68 6.78 -4.55
C TYR A 56 13.22 6.06 -5.77
N GLU A 57 12.84 4.80 -5.91
CA GLU A 57 13.07 4.00 -7.09
C GLU A 57 11.72 3.51 -7.64
N MET A 58 11.58 3.55 -8.97
CA MET A 58 10.39 3.09 -9.66
C MET A 58 10.63 1.73 -10.28
N GLY A 59 9.80 0.75 -9.91
CA GLY A 59 9.71 -0.53 -10.60
C GLY A 59 9.13 -0.39 -12.02
N SER A 60 9.08 -1.49 -12.77
CA SER A 60 8.50 -1.50 -14.12
C SER A 60 7.01 -1.16 -14.13
N PHE A 61 6.56 -0.39 -15.13
CA PHE A 61 5.15 -0.05 -15.35
C PHE A 61 4.83 0.09 -16.85
N SER A 62 3.54 0.05 -17.19
CA SER A 62 3.08 0.30 -18.56
C SER A 62 3.03 1.80 -18.87
N LYS A 63 3.39 2.18 -20.10
CA LYS A 63 3.24 3.56 -20.59
C LYS A 63 1.78 4.02 -20.65
N ASP A 64 0.83 3.09 -20.71
CA ASP A 64 -0.59 3.38 -20.63
C ASP A 64 -1.00 3.83 -19.22
N ALA A 65 -0.28 3.36 -18.19
CA ALA A 65 -0.54 3.70 -16.80
C ALA A 65 0.09 5.04 -16.39
N LEU A 66 1.27 5.33 -16.95
CA LEU A 66 2.00 6.58 -16.73
C LEU A 66 2.76 6.93 -18.01
N SER A 67 2.31 8.01 -18.67
CA SER A 67 2.89 8.43 -19.94
C SER A 67 4.22 9.17 -19.75
N ASP A 68 5.11 9.09 -20.74
CA ASP A 68 6.40 9.79 -20.74
C ASP A 68 6.27 11.34 -20.64
N ALA A 69 5.07 11.89 -20.91
CA ALA A 69 4.79 13.31 -20.78
C ALA A 69 4.66 13.77 -19.32
N ASP A 70 4.33 12.84 -18.40
CA ASP A 70 4.21 13.12 -16.98
C ASP A 70 5.50 12.72 -16.24
N GLN A 71 6.57 13.48 -16.49
CA GLN A 71 7.92 13.16 -16.01
C GLN A 71 8.08 13.16 -14.48
N ALA A 72 7.15 13.78 -13.75
CA ALA A 72 7.18 13.85 -12.29
C ALA A 72 6.17 12.90 -11.62
N GLY A 73 5.33 12.23 -12.41
CA GLY A 73 4.34 11.29 -11.92
C GLY A 73 4.98 10.00 -11.42
N VAL A 74 4.34 9.38 -10.42
CA VAL A 74 4.71 8.07 -9.89
C VAL A 74 3.48 7.20 -9.75
N LEU A 75 3.68 5.88 -9.79
CA LEU A 75 2.65 4.91 -9.42
C LEU A 75 2.99 4.37 -8.04
N LEU A 76 2.16 4.63 -7.04
CA LEU A 76 2.43 4.25 -5.65
C LEU A 76 2.66 2.75 -5.48
N CYS A 77 2.03 1.91 -6.31
CA CYS A 77 2.28 0.48 -6.28
C CYS A 77 3.71 0.12 -6.72
N ARG A 78 4.36 0.93 -7.58
CA ARG A 78 5.71 0.68 -8.09
C ARG A 78 6.76 1.62 -7.53
N CYS A 79 6.40 2.45 -6.55
CA CYS A 79 7.31 3.41 -5.93
C CYS A 79 7.86 2.82 -4.63
N GLU A 80 9.17 2.58 -4.57
CA GLU A 80 9.89 2.12 -3.38
C GLU A 80 10.73 3.28 -2.81
N PRO A 81 10.62 3.61 -1.52
CA PRO A 81 11.39 4.70 -0.93
C PRO A 81 12.86 4.34 -0.74
N ARG A 82 13.74 5.32 -1.01
CA ARG A 82 15.18 5.27 -0.71
C ARG A 82 15.55 6.23 0.42
N SER A 83 14.70 7.25 0.67
CA SER A 83 14.70 8.11 1.86
C SER A 83 13.27 8.35 2.33
N ASP A 84 13.09 9.17 3.37
CA ASP A 84 11.78 9.73 3.70
C ASP A 84 11.19 10.42 2.48
N LEU A 85 9.87 10.27 2.26
CA LEU A 85 9.18 10.77 1.08
C LEU A 85 7.97 11.61 1.47
N THR A 86 7.82 12.76 0.81
CA THR A 86 6.57 13.50 0.79
C THR A 86 5.87 13.30 -0.55
N VAL A 87 4.63 12.83 -0.52
CA VAL A 87 3.88 12.46 -1.73
C VAL A 87 2.57 13.23 -1.79
N GLN A 88 2.32 13.91 -2.90
CA GLN A 88 1.08 14.62 -3.18
C GLN A 88 0.08 13.69 -3.88
N LEU A 89 -1.08 13.53 -3.26
CA LEU A 89 -2.17 12.73 -3.78
C LEU A 89 -3.16 13.61 -4.57
N PRO A 90 -3.61 13.17 -5.75
CA PRO A 90 -4.56 13.91 -6.57
C PRO A 90 -6.02 13.70 -6.10
N TYR A 91 -6.26 13.33 -4.84
CA TYR A 91 -7.61 13.10 -4.32
C TYR A 91 -7.71 13.55 -2.85
N PRO A 92 -8.93 13.86 -2.37
CA PRO A 92 -9.15 14.22 -0.98
C PRO A 92 -9.01 12.99 -0.07
N GLN A 93 -8.84 13.23 1.23
CA GLN A 93 -8.77 12.15 2.21
C GLN A 93 -10.02 11.25 2.25
N ALA A 94 -11.18 11.76 1.80
CA ALA A 94 -12.44 11.01 1.77
C ALA A 94 -12.39 9.78 0.84
N ASP A 95 -11.46 9.78 -0.13
CA ASP A 95 -11.26 8.67 -1.06
C ASP A 95 -10.31 7.60 -0.47
N ILE A 96 -9.73 7.85 0.70
CA ILE A 96 -8.84 6.92 1.41
C ILE A 96 -9.65 6.15 2.44
N GLN A 97 -9.75 4.84 2.25
CA GLN A 97 -10.46 4.00 3.21
C GLN A 97 -9.55 3.70 4.40
N ARG A 98 -10.00 4.03 5.60
CA ARG A 98 -9.30 3.69 6.85
C ARG A 98 -9.91 2.43 7.43
N HIS A 99 -9.11 1.38 7.53
CA HIS A 99 -9.50 0.17 8.26
C HIS A 99 -8.48 -0.09 9.34
N GLU A 100 -8.96 -0.39 10.53
CA GLU A 100 -8.11 -0.84 11.61
C GLU A 100 -7.59 -2.24 11.28
N ILE A 101 -6.29 -2.37 10.99
CA ILE A 101 -5.67 -3.67 10.78
C ILE A 101 -5.44 -4.32 12.13
N ILE A 102 -6.35 -5.22 12.47
CA ILE A 102 -6.27 -6.02 13.69
C ILE A 102 -5.38 -7.22 13.41
N SER A 103 -4.08 -7.11 13.72
CA SER A 103 -3.18 -8.27 13.70
C SER A 103 -3.43 -9.18 14.91
N ARG A 104 -3.45 -10.49 14.67
CA ARG A 104 -3.62 -11.52 15.70
C ARG A 104 -2.68 -12.68 15.41
N GLU A 105 -1.97 -13.14 16.44
CA GLU A 105 -1.24 -14.38 16.36
C GLU A 105 -2.22 -15.56 16.30
N ALA A 106 -1.98 -16.48 15.37
CA ALA A 106 -2.79 -17.67 15.20
C ALA A 106 -1.90 -18.87 14.83
N VAL A 107 -2.37 -20.05 15.19
CA VAL A 107 -1.80 -21.31 14.74
C VAL A 107 -2.70 -21.95 13.70
N ILE A 108 -2.10 -22.56 12.69
CA ILE A 108 -2.83 -23.41 11.73
C ILE A 108 -3.27 -24.66 12.48
N GLU A 109 -4.57 -24.78 12.72
CA GLU A 109 -5.15 -25.92 13.42
C GLU A 109 -5.45 -27.07 12.45
N ASN A 110 -5.83 -26.76 11.21
CA ASN A 110 -6.12 -27.76 10.19
C ASN A 110 -5.90 -27.24 8.76
N LEU A 111 -5.51 -28.15 7.88
CA LEU A 111 -5.42 -27.96 6.43
C LEU A 111 -6.11 -29.14 5.75
N ALA A 112 -7.19 -28.89 5.01
CA ALA A 112 -7.95 -29.94 4.35
C ALA A 112 -8.30 -29.57 2.89
N PRO A 113 -8.33 -30.52 1.95
CA PRO A 113 -8.85 -30.27 0.61
C PRO A 113 -10.32 -29.83 0.65
N ALA A 114 -10.66 -28.76 -0.08
CA ALA A 114 -12.02 -28.23 -0.20
C ALA A 114 -12.60 -28.38 -1.62
N GLY A 115 -11.82 -28.93 -2.55
CA GLY A 115 -12.18 -29.10 -3.96
C GLY A 115 -10.94 -29.16 -4.85
N ALA A 116 -11.12 -29.32 -6.16
CA ALA A 116 -10.00 -29.34 -7.11
C ALA A 116 -9.22 -28.01 -7.06
N GLY A 117 -8.01 -28.04 -6.51
CA GLY A 117 -7.15 -26.87 -6.36
C GLY A 117 -7.49 -25.93 -5.19
N ALA A 118 -8.42 -26.30 -4.31
CA ALA A 118 -8.82 -25.48 -3.17
C ALA A 118 -8.44 -26.16 -1.83
N MET A 119 -7.92 -25.38 -0.89
CA MET A 119 -7.59 -25.80 0.46
C MET A 119 -8.39 -24.99 1.48
N ALA A 120 -9.03 -25.67 2.42
CA ALA A 120 -9.57 -25.07 3.63
C ALA A 120 -8.46 -24.98 4.68
N VAL A 121 -8.29 -23.78 5.24
CA VAL A 121 -7.37 -23.51 6.36
C VAL A 121 -8.21 -23.15 7.57
N THR A 122 -8.04 -23.87 8.67
CA THR A 122 -8.62 -23.52 9.97
C THR A 122 -7.54 -22.89 10.83
N LEU A 123 -7.79 -21.66 11.29
CA LEU A 123 -6.89 -20.91 12.16
C LEU A 123 -7.48 -20.86 13.56
N ARG A 124 -6.66 -21.12 14.57
CA ARG A 124 -6.98 -20.87 15.97
C ARG A 124 -6.14 -19.70 16.46
N TYR A 125 -6.79 -18.62 16.89
CA TYR A 125 -6.09 -17.50 17.49
C TYR A 125 -5.44 -17.90 18.81
N THR A 126 -4.24 -17.40 19.08
CA THR A 126 -3.64 -17.44 20.41
C THR A 126 -4.48 -16.53 21.31
N PRO A 127 -5.06 -17.02 22.41
CA PRO A 127 -5.76 -16.15 23.36
C PRO A 127 -4.76 -15.12 23.88
N HIS A 128 -5.03 -13.83 23.69
CA HIS A 128 -4.34 -12.79 24.45
C HIS A 128 -4.82 -12.91 25.90
N GLU A 129 -3.92 -13.27 26.82
CA GLU A 129 -4.17 -13.06 28.25
C GLU A 129 -4.27 -11.56 28.50
N SER A 130 -5.47 -11.00 28.49
CA SER A 130 -5.87 -9.77 29.19
C SER A 130 -7.38 -9.59 29.04
N PHE A 131 -8.12 -10.02 30.07
CA PHE A 131 -9.48 -9.53 30.38
C PHE A 131 -9.37 -8.48 31.49
#